data_AF-A0A2U8WVZ4-F1
#
_entry.id   AF-A0A2U8WVZ4-F1
#
_cell.length_a   1.000
_cell.length_b   1.000
_cell.length_c   1.000
_cell.angle_alpha   90.00
_cell.angle_beta   90.00
_cell.angle_gamma   90.00
#
_symmetry.space_group_name_H-M   'P 1'
#
loop_
_entity.id
_entity.type
_entity.pdbx_description
1 polymer ?
#
loop_
_entity_poly.entity_id
_entity_poly.type
_entity_poly.pdbx_seq_one_letter_code
_entity_poly.pdbx_strand_id
1 'polypeptide(L)' 'MKCTFQDVRDILHAHGFVLVRQNGTSHAQYRGVVNGEVRMTTVAGKPSDDVNPDTLSSIIRQSGLPKKLFRK' A
#
# COMPACT_ATOMS: atom_id res chain seq x y z
N MET A 1 -16.75 -0.61 -0.09
CA MET A 1 -15.46 -0.90 0.58
C MET A 1 -14.68 0.40 0.55
N LYS A 2 -14.63 1.13 1.67
CA LYS A 2 -13.90 2.40 1.78
C LYS A 2 -12.62 2.13 2.56
N CYS A 3 -11.49 2.37 1.95
CA CYS A 3 -10.16 2.24 2.53
C CYS A 3 -9.40 3.50 2.10
N THR A 4 -8.83 4.22 3.05
CA THR A 4 -8.06 5.44 2.77
C THR A 4 -6.61 5.10 2.44
N PHE A 5 -5.88 6.03 1.82
CA PHE A 5 -4.45 5.84 1.61
C PHE A 5 -3.67 5.75 2.93
N GLN A 6 -4.16 6.37 4.02
CA GLN A 6 -3.57 6.17 5.35
C GLN A 6 -3.74 4.72 5.81
N ASP A 7 -4.94 4.14 5.68
CA ASP A 7 -5.19 2.74 6.04
C ASP A 7 -4.24 1.79 5.28
N VAL A 8 -4.03 2.05 3.98
CA VAL A 8 -3.07 1.26 3.18
C VAL A 8 -1.66 1.33 3.75
N ARG A 9 -1.18 2.53 4.11
CA ARG A 9 0.16 2.70 4.67
C ARG A 9 0.30 1.97 5.99
N ASP A 10 -0.70 2.05 6.85
CA ASP A 10 -0.71 1.38 8.15
C ASP A 10 -0.67 -0.14 7.99
N ILE A 11 -1.45 -0.69 7.05
CA ILE A 11 -1.41 -2.12 6.70
C ILE A 11 -0.02 -2.50 6.20
N LEU A 12 0.57 -1.75 5.27
CA LEU A 12 1.90 -2.04 4.74
C LEU A 12 2.94 -2.05 5.87
N HIS A 13 2.94 -1.04 6.74
CA HIS A 13 3.84 -0.95 7.89
C HIS A 13 3.67 -2.15 8.85
N ALA A 14 2.42 -2.50 9.19
CA ALA A 14 2.12 -3.64 10.06
C ALA A 14 2.62 -4.98 9.49
N HIS A 15 2.75 -5.08 8.17
CA HIS A 15 3.27 -6.25 7.46
C HIS A 15 4.75 -6.11 7.05
N GLY A 16 5.50 -5.22 7.69
CA GLY A 16 6.96 -5.13 7.53
C GLY A 16 7.42 -4.43 6.26
N PHE A 17 6.53 -3.70 5.59
CA PHE A 17 6.96 -2.80 4.52
C PHE A 17 7.54 -1.52 5.10
N VAL A 18 8.62 -1.03 4.50
CA VAL A 18 9.29 0.22 4.87
C VAL A 18 9.26 1.20 3.70
N LEU A 19 9.12 2.47 4.01
CA LEU A 19 9.20 3.54 3.02
C LEU A 19 10.64 3.62 2.47
N VAL A 20 10.81 3.47 1.17
CA VAL A 20 12.14 3.53 0.51
C VAL A 20 12.30 4.74 -0.40
N ARG A 21 11.19 5.36 -0.84
CA ARG A 21 11.23 6.56 -1.67
C ARG A 21 9.98 7.40 -1.45
N GLN A 22 10.17 8.70 -1.27
CA GLN A 22 9.11 9.70 -1.28
C GLN A 22 9.64 10.94 -1.99
N ASN A 23 9.15 11.23 -3.19
CA ASN A 23 9.69 12.31 -4.04
C ASN A 23 9.04 13.68 -3.74
N GLY A 24 8.74 14.00 -2.47
CA GLY A 24 8.05 15.25 -2.10
C GLY A 24 6.61 15.41 -2.64
N THR A 25 6.15 14.49 -3.50
CA THR A 25 4.78 14.40 -4.02
C THR A 25 3.94 13.42 -3.20
N SER A 26 2.68 13.19 -3.61
CA SER A 26 1.78 12.19 -3.04
C SER A 26 2.20 10.74 -3.29
N HIS A 27 3.29 10.51 -4.02
CA HIS A 27 3.81 9.18 -4.34
C HIS A 27 4.86 8.74 -3.32
N ALA A 28 4.56 7.63 -2.64
CA ALA A 28 5.46 6.90 -1.78
C ALA A 28 5.68 5.48 -2.32
N GLN A 29 6.91 4.98 -2.28
CA GLN A 29 7.21 3.57 -2.54
C GLN A 29 7.62 2.87 -1.26
N TYR A 30 7.00 1.72 -1.06
CA TYR A 30 7.21 0.84 0.08
C TYR A 30 7.88 -0.46 -0.39
N ARG A 31 8.86 -0.93 0.36
CA ARG A 31 9.53 -2.21 0.13
C ARG A 31 9.23 -3.15 1.29
N GLY A 32 8.75 -4.34 1.00
CA GLY A 32 8.52 -5.41 1.98
C GLY A 32 9.01 -6.76 1.46
N VAL A 33 9.07 -7.76 2.34
CA VAL A 33 9.32 -9.16 1.96
C VAL A 33 8.07 -9.95 2.29
N VAL A 34 7.46 -10.57 1.28
CA VAL A 34 6.24 -11.38 1.42
C VAL A 34 6.50 -12.74 0.80
N ASN A 35 6.34 -13.81 1.57
CA ASN A 35 6.63 -15.20 1.16
C ASN A 35 8.05 -15.39 0.60
N GLY A 36 9.05 -14.71 1.18
CA GLY A 36 10.45 -14.78 0.73
C GLY A 36 10.78 -13.93 -0.49
N GLU A 37 9.80 -13.25 -1.09
CA GLU A 37 10.00 -12.39 -2.27
C GLU A 37 9.98 -10.91 -1.89
N VAL A 38 10.88 -10.12 -2.48
CA VAL A 38 10.90 -8.67 -2.33
C VAL A 38 9.75 -8.05 -3.13
N ARG A 39 8.90 -7.27 -2.46
CA ARG A 39 7.74 -6.60 -3.05
C ARG A 39 7.91 -5.09 -2.97
N MET A 40 7.73 -4.42 -4.11
CA MET A 40 7.74 -2.96 -4.23
C MET A 40 6.31 -2.49 -4.48
N THR A 41 5.78 -1.69 -3.56
CA THR A 41 4.40 -1.19 -3.61
C THR A 41 4.40 0.33 -3.72
N THR A 42 3.74 0.86 -4.74
CA THR A 42 3.60 2.31 -4.92
C THR A 42 2.24 2.76 -4.40
N VAL A 43 2.25 3.74 -3.50
CA VAL A 43 1.07 4.35 -2.91
C VAL A 43 1.06 5.81 -3.31
N ALA A 44 0.13 6.18 -4.19
CA ALA A 44 0.04 7.48 -4.81
C ALA A 44 -1.26 8.19 -4.42
N GLY A 45 -1.26 8.92 -3.31
CA GLY A 45 -2.46 9.55 -2.80
C GLY A 45 -2.25 10.32 -1.50
N LYS A 46 -3.11 11.29 -1.22
CA LYS A 46 -3.11 11.95 0.09
C LYS A 46 -3.67 11.00 1.14
N PRO A 47 -3.12 10.98 2.36
CA PRO A 47 -3.55 10.01 3.38
C PRO A 47 -5.05 10.01 3.68
N SER A 48 -5.71 11.18 3.60
CA SER A 48 -7.15 11.34 3.85
C SER A 48 -8.07 10.84 2.72
N ASP A 49 -7.53 10.63 1.51
CA ASP A 49 -8.37 10.33 0.35
C ASP A 49 -8.74 8.84 0.33
N ASP A 50 -9.97 8.55 -0.11
CA ASP A 50 -10.44 7.19 -0.39
C ASP A 50 -9.65 6.59 -1.58
N VAL A 51 -9.20 5.35 -1.44
CA VAL A 51 -8.54 4.61 -2.51
C VAL A 51 -9.59 4.05 -3.45
N ASN A 52 -9.54 4.42 -4.73
CA ASN A 52 -10.44 3.85 -5.71
C ASN A 52 -10.18 2.32 -5.91
N PRO A 53 -11.18 1.54 -6.36
CA PRO A 53 -11.06 0.08 -6.44
C PRO A 53 -9.91 -0.42 -7.32
N ASP A 54 -9.61 0.28 -8.43
CA ASP A 54 -8.55 -0.10 -9.36
C ASP A 54 -7.16 0.12 -8.75
N THR A 55 -6.97 1.24 -8.07
CA THR A 55 -5.73 1.56 -7.34
C THR A 55 -5.52 0.56 -6.22
N LEU A 56 -6.57 0.24 -5.46
CA LEU A 56 -6.48 -0.75 -4.39
C LEU A 56 -6.12 -2.14 -4.93
N SER A 57 -6.70 -2.53 -6.07
CA SER A 57 -6.37 -3.80 -6.73
C SER A 57 -4.91 -3.84 -7.20
N SER A 58 -4.39 -2.72 -7.70
CA SER A 58 -2.97 -2.58 -8.04
C SER A 58 -2.07 -2.71 -6.82
N ILE A 59 -2.41 -2.04 -5.70
CA ILE A 59 -1.68 -2.11 -4.43
C ILE A 59 -1.64 -3.54 -3.87
N ILE A 60 -2.78 -4.23 -3.87
CA ILE A 60 -2.88 -5.64 -3.44
C ILE A 60 -1.95 -6.52 -4.28
N ARG A 61 -1.97 -6.36 -5.60
CA ARG A 61 -1.11 -7.12 -6.51
C ARG A 61 0.38 -6.83 -6.29
N GLN A 62 0.75 -5.57 -6.10
CA GLN A 62 2.14 -5.15 -5.91
C GLN A 62 2.71 -5.60 -4.56
N SER A 63 1.92 -5.48 -3.51
CA SER A 63 2.32 -5.88 -2.15
C SER A 63 2.33 -7.39 -1.96
N GLY A 64 1.55 -8.15 -2.74
CA GLY A 64 1.37 -9.58 -2.51
C GLY A 64 0.60 -9.92 -1.23
N LEU A 65 0.04 -8.90 -0.56
CA LEU A 65 -0.77 -9.08 0.64
C LEU A 65 -2.20 -9.50 0.27
N PRO A 66 -2.86 -10.35 1.07
CA PRO A 66 -4.20 -10.83 0.75
C PRO A 66 -5.24 -9.70 0.87
N LYS A 67 -6.17 -9.64 -0.10
CA LYS A 67 -7.25 -8.62 -0.17
C LYS A 67 -8.04 -8.45 1.12
N LYS A 68 -8.16 -9.50 1.94
CA LYS A 68 -8.87 -9.45 3.24
C LYS A 68 -8.31 -8.42 4.21
N LEU A 69 -7.01 -8.10 4.12
CA LEU A 69 -6.37 -7.11 4.99
C LEU A 69 -6.83 -5.68 4.70
N PHE A 70 -7.25 -5.42 3.46
CA PHE A 70 -7.67 -4.11 3.00
C PHE A 70 -9.20 -3.90 3.14
N ARG A 71 -9.94 -4.94 3.53
CA ARG A 71 -11.38 -4.87 3.79
C ARG A 71 -11.61 -4.29 5.18
N LYS A 72 -11.95 -3.00 5.23
CA LYS A 72 -12.76 -2.41 6.31
C LYS A 72 -14.25 -2.54 5.97
#